data_AF-A0A2V8BX89-F1
#
_entry.id   AF-A0A2V8BX89-F1
#
_cell.length_a   1.000
_cell.length_b   1.000
_cell.length_c   1.000
_cell.angle_alpha   90.00
_cell.angle_beta   90.00
_cell.angle_gamma   90.00
#
_symmetry.space_group_name_H-M   'P 1'
#
loop_
_entity.id
_entity.type
_entity.pdbx_description
1 polymer ?
#
loop_
_entity_poly.entity_id
_entity_poly.type
_entity_poly.pdbx_seq_one_letter_code
_entity_poly.pdbx_strand_id
1 'polypeptide(L)'
;MSSTSDTGLASPLDLAEWQARTTSFEAIAGYRWRTVDLTGGVSSERLHGLWVTPEFFNVFGITGLNGRTFTPRAGARTRSS
;
A
#
# COMPACT_ATOMS: atom_id res chain seq x y z
N MET A 1 -2.69 28.38 6.06
CA MET A 1 -2.62 26.95 6.47
C MET A 1 -3.90 26.29 5.99
N SER A 2 -3.89 25.63 4.83
CA SER A 2 -5.09 24.98 4.31
C SER A 2 -5.29 23.66 5.03
N SER A 3 -6.35 23.57 5.83
CA SER A 3 -6.89 22.29 6.29
C SER A 3 -7.44 21.56 5.08
N THR A 4 -6.67 20.64 4.51
CA THR A 4 -7.22 19.64 3.58
C THR A 4 -8.21 18.81 4.40
N SER A 5 -9.49 18.97 4.13
CA SER A 5 -10.56 18.16 4.71
C SER A 5 -10.17 16.69 4.63
N ASP A 6 -10.31 15.96 5.75
CA ASP A 6 -9.93 14.55 5.94
C ASP A 6 -10.76 13.55 5.11
N THR A 7 -11.43 14.03 4.06
CA THR A 7 -12.50 13.35 3.33
C THR A 7 -12.01 12.16 2.48
N GLY A 8 -10.73 11.80 2.56
CA GLY A 8 -10.12 10.71 1.80
C GLY A 8 -9.27 9.75 2.63
N LEU A 9 -9.21 9.90 3.96
CA LEU A 9 -8.48 8.96 4.81
C LEU A 9 -9.45 7.91 5.37
N ALA A 10 -9.12 6.64 5.11
CA ALA A 10 -9.71 5.51 5.81
C ALA A 10 -8.69 4.97 6.82
N SER A 11 -9.15 4.50 7.97
CA SER A 11 -8.25 3.79 8.87
C SER A 11 -7.83 2.45 8.25
N PRO A 12 -6.64 1.92 8.55
CA PRO A 12 -6.24 0.60 8.08
C PRO A 12 -7.21 -0.52 8.50
N LEU A 13 -7.91 -0.34 9.63
CA LEU A 13 -8.87 -1.31 10.13
C LEU A 13 -10.16 -1.29 9.28
N ASP A 14 -10.69 -0.11 8.97
CA ASP A 14 -11.87 0.03 8.12
C ASP A 14 -11.60 -0.55 6.73
N LEU A 15 -10.43 -0.24 6.16
CA LEU A 15 -10.02 -0.79 4.87
C LEU A 15 -9.97 -2.34 4.91
N ALA A 16 -9.37 -2.92 5.95
CA ALA A 16 -9.29 -4.37 6.10
C ALA A 16 -10.69 -5.00 6.26
N GLU A 17 -11.59 -4.32 6.98
CA GLU A 17 -12.98 -4.76 7.10
C GLU A 17 -13.70 -4.73 5.75
N TRP A 18 -13.54 -3.65 4.97
CA TRP A 18 -14.15 -3.54 3.65
C TRP A 18 -13.63 -4.60 2.68
N GLN A 19 -12.31 -4.84 2.67
CA GLN A 19 -11.70 -5.91 1.88
C GLN A 19 -12.24 -7.30 2.24
N ALA A 20 -12.56 -7.55 3.51
CA ALA A 20 -13.06 -8.84 3.98
C ALA A 20 -14.57 -9.05 3.75
N ARG A 21 -15.35 -7.96 3.73
CA ARG A 21 -16.83 -8.03 3.76
C ARG A 21 -17.51 -7.58 2.47
N THR A 22 -16.83 -6.85 1.60
CA THR A 22 -17.43 -6.38 0.35
C THR A 22 -17.73 -7.53 -0.59
N THR A 23 -18.89 -7.49 -1.24
CA THR A 23 -19.27 -8.42 -2.31
C THR A 23 -19.55 -7.70 -3.63
N SER A 24 -19.60 -6.37 -3.59
CA SER A 24 -19.91 -5.53 -4.75
C SER A 24 -18.70 -5.21 -5.62
N PHE A 25 -17.48 -5.47 -5.11
CA PHE A 25 -16.22 -5.18 -5.80
C PHE A 25 -15.33 -6.41 -5.77
N GLU A 26 -14.59 -6.62 -6.87
CA GLU A 26 -13.58 -7.69 -6.96
C GLU A 26 -12.41 -7.45 -6.00
N ALA A 27 -12.00 -6.20 -5.83
CA ALA A 27 -10.92 -5.81 -4.92
C ALA A 27 -11.06 -4.35 -4.46
N ILE A 28 -10.51 -4.03 -3.28
CA ILE A 28 -10.37 -2.66 -2.76
C ILE A 28 -8.91 -2.44 -2.43
N ALA A 29 -8.30 -1.38 -3.00
CA ALA A 29 -6.90 -1.03 -2.75
C ALA A 29 -6.79 0.15 -1.80
N GLY A 30 -5.85 0.07 -0.85
CA GLY A 30 -5.41 1.22 -0.07
C GLY A 30 -4.06 1.73 -0.56
N TYR A 31 -3.89 3.06 -0.57
CA TYR A 31 -2.59 3.67 -0.76
C TYR A 31 -2.42 4.94 0.08
N ARG A 32 -1.17 5.31 0.34
CA ARG A 32 -0.83 6.63 0.90
C ARG A 32 0.56 7.07 0.48
N TRP A 33 0.71 8.38 0.28
CA TRP A 33 2.01 8.99 0.01
C TRP A 33 2.96 8.84 1.18
N ARG A 34 4.21 8.47 0.86
CA ARG A 34 5.32 8.41 1.79
C ARG A 34 6.60 8.85 1.11
N THR A 35 7.40 9.59 1.86
CA THR A 35 8.79 9.84 1.51
C THR A 35 9.64 8.88 2.33
N VAL A 36 10.57 8.19 1.68
CA VAL A 36 11.50 7.27 2.33
C VAL A 36 12.93 7.65 1.96
N ASP A 37 13.84 7.47 2.88
CA ASP A 37 15.27 7.60 2.61
C ASP A 37 15.82 6.21 2.30
N LEU A 38 16.23 6.00 1.04
CA LEU A 38 16.88 4.78 0.59
C LEU A 38 18.35 4.83 1.03
N THR A 39 18.73 3.87 1.86
CA THR A 39 20.08 3.72 2.40
C THR A 39 20.70 2.41 1.88
N GLY A 40 22.03 2.34 1.82
CA GLY A 40 22.76 1.16 1.32
C GLY A 40 23.62 1.41 0.07
N GLY A 41 23.56 2.63 -0.50
CA GLY A 41 24.51 3.11 -1.51
C GLY A 41 25.61 4.00 -0.92
N VAL A 42 26.36 4.68 -1.79
CA VAL A 42 27.44 5.61 -1.39
C VAL A 42 26.89 6.83 -0.63
N SER A 43 25.64 7.20 -0.88
CA SER A 43 24.90 8.25 -0.17
C SER A 43 23.42 7.86 -0.01
N SER A 44 22.74 8.45 0.97
CA SER A 44 21.30 8.30 1.14
C SER A 44 20.55 9.06 0.03
N GLU A 45 19.55 8.44 -0.58
CA GLU A 45 18.69 9.07 -1.58
C GLU A 45 17.27 9.23 -1.02
N ARG A 46 16.67 10.40 -1.21
CA ARG A 46 15.29 10.67 -0.78
C ARG A 46 14.32 10.34 -1.90
N LEU A 47 13.46 9.36 -1.69
CA LEU A 47 12.49 8.88 -2.67
C LEU A 47 11.07 9.22 -2.25
N HIS A 48 10.26 9.63 -3.23
CA HIS A 48 8.82 9.77 -3.08
C HIS A 48 8.13 8.53 -3.62
N GLY A 49 7.25 7.93 -2.83
CA GLY A 49 6.54 6.72 -3.20
C GLY A 49 5.21 6.55 -2.49
N LEU A 50 4.64 5.36 -2.68
CA LEU A 50 3.38 4.96 -2.08
C LEU A 50 3.60 3.75 -1.18
N TRP A 51 2.99 3.77 0.00
CA TRP A 51 2.65 2.51 0.67
C TRP A 51 1.31 2.06 0.12
N VAL A 52 1.25 0.82 -0.34
CA VAL A 52 0.07 0.25 -1.00
C VAL A 52 -0.28 -1.10 -0.39
N THR A 53 -1.55 -1.48 -0.44
CA THR A 53 -1.96 -2.88 -0.21
C THR A 53 -1.70 -3.74 -1.46
N PRO A 54 -1.61 -5.08 -1.35
CA PRO A 54 -1.40 -5.95 -2.51
C PRO A 54 -2.42 -5.75 -3.63
N GLU A 55 -3.67 -5.45 -3.28
CA GLU A 55 -4.79 -5.25 -4.21
C GLU A 55 -4.56 -4.08 -5.17
N PHE A 56 -3.68 -3.13 -4.82
CA PHE A 56 -3.32 -2.00 -5.69
C PHE A 56 -2.87 -2.46 -7.07
N PHE A 57 -2.08 -3.53 -7.15
CA PHE A 57 -1.59 -4.04 -8.43
C PHE A 57 -2.71 -4.61 -9.28
N ASN A 58 -3.68 -5.30 -8.66
CA ASN A 58 -4.83 -5.87 -9.36
C ASN A 58 -5.78 -4.75 -9.83
N VAL A 59 -6.13 -3.83 -8.94
CA VAL A 59 -7.05 -2.71 -9.23
C VAL A 59 -6.54 -1.83 -10.38
N PHE A 60 -5.22 -1.59 -10.45
CA PHE A 60 -4.62 -0.76 -11.49
C PHE A 60 -4.04 -1.57 -12.67
N GLY A 61 -4.20 -2.90 -12.69
CA GLY A 61 -3.68 -3.75 -13.77
C GLY A 61 -2.16 -3.70 -13.94
N ILE A 62 -1.42 -3.43 -12.86
CA ILE A 62 0.03 -3.23 -12.91
C ILE A 62 0.72 -4.59 -12.82
N THR A 63 1.53 -4.89 -13.83
CA THR A 63 2.45 -6.03 -13.81
C THR A 63 3.87 -5.55 -13.47
N GLY A 64 4.59 -6.34 -12.68
CA GLY A 64 5.97 -6.03 -12.32
C GLY A 64 6.87 -6.17 -13.55
N LEU A 65 7.50 -5.06 -13.98
CA LEU A 65 8.46 -5.08 -15.08
C LEU A 65 9.69 -5.93 -14.75
N ASN A 66 10.13 -5.87 -13.49
CA ASN A 66 11.22 -6.67 -12.95
C ASN A 66 10.74 -7.36 -11.67
N GLY A 67 10.85 -8.68 -11.59
CA GLY A 67 10.43 -9.47 -10.44
C GLY A 67 8.92 -9.74 -10.39
N ARG A 68 8.37 -9.91 -9.19
CA ARG A 68 6.95 -10.23 -8.95
C ARG A 68 6.32 -9.20 -8.02
N THR A 69 5.03 -8.91 -8.23
CA THR A 69 4.22 -8.13 -7.30
C THR A 69 3.92 -8.93 -6.03
N PHE A 70 3.23 -8.32 -5.06
CA PHE A 70 2.83 -9.01 -3.84
C PHE A 70 1.89 -10.18 -4.16
N THR A 71 2.24 -11.37 -3.71
CA THR A 71 1.34 -12.53 -3.74
C THR A 71 0.51 -12.59 -2.45
N PRO A 72 -0.76 -13.07 -2.47
CA PRO A 72 -1.64 -13.11 -1.30
C PRO A 72 -1.03 -13.74 -0.03
N ARG A 73 -0.07 -14.67 -0.17
CA ARG A 73 0.59 -15.34 0.96
C ARG A 73 1.59 -14.46 1.73
N ALA A 74 1.91 -13.26 1.27
CA ALA A 74 2.97 -12.42 1.84
C ALA A 74 2.52 -11.47 2.98
N GLY A 75 1.26 -11.54 3.43
CA GLY A 75 0.68 -10.60 4.40
C GLY A 75 0.88 -10.90 5.89
N ALA A 76 1.44 -12.05 6.26
CA ALA A 76 1.67 -12.38 7.67
C ALA A 76 3.04 -11.84 8.14
N ARG A 77 3.05 -10.64 8.71
CA ARG A 77 4.16 -10.18 9.55
C ARG A 77 4.31 -11.15 10.71
N THR A 78 5.26 -12.08 10.63
CA THR A 78 5.71 -12.80 11.82
C THR A 78 6.39 -11.76 12.71
N ARG A 79 5.73 -11.37 13.82
CA ARG A 79 6.43 -10.69 14.92
C ARG A 79 7.38 -11.73 15.52
N SER A 80 8.67 -11.66 15.20
CA SER A 80 9.69 -12.26 16.05
C SER A 80 9.94 -11.32 17.23
N SER A 81 9.76 -11.84 18.43
CA SER A 81 10.27 -11.27 19.69
C SER A 81 11.79 -11.33 19.74
#